data_AF-A0A933DA81-F1
#
_entry.id   AF-A0A933DA81-F1
#
_cell.length_a   1.000
_cell.length_b   1.000
_cell.length_c   1.000
_cell.angle_alpha   90.00
_cell.angle_beta   90.00
_cell.angle_gamma   90.00
#
_symmetry.space_group_name_H-M   'P 1'
#
loop_
_entity.id
_entity.type
_entity.pdbx_description
1 polymer ?
#
loop_
_entity_poly.entity_id
_entity_poly.type
_entity_poly.pdbx_seq_one_letter_code
_entity_poly.pdbx_strand_id
1 'polypeptide(L)'
;MKSSLVFIFMLVFFIIGCEKKLEPVPVGEMNEYRDPAYGFKIKYPKEWLQLGTAGKAVFARSQEVVNKFIDPQSGEAGAQVMAEIVQYGGKSPEELVQAGKEKLKQTWQNIEVQTDVPVTVGGKQATKVPYAIPVTLKTKIMGYEVYVPGDTALYRLDFVGFGDHFQAHAAVFDAMLNSFELPVIVVKRPDVWQPSPSLETYKSNYFTMQYPDNLEFVTVKKGDKDLAMEMRADRLDCSIHIDVFGAKGLTVDKVWEQNKGNYKAKNTGTATIDANKAHWVDYVPPRVKDINSRAYFVVKNDKVVRIILNWYAPQKDAYFPVFERCVTSIKLK
;
A
#
# COMPACT_ATOMS: atom_id res chain seq x y z
N MET A 1 19.56 -32.36 -85.77
CA MET A 1 20.91 -32.00 -85.28
C MET A 1 21.03 -30.48 -85.27
N LYS A 2 21.53 -29.90 -84.16
CA LYS A 2 21.88 -28.47 -83.95
C LYS A 2 20.64 -27.56 -83.79
N SER A 3 20.52 -26.67 -82.81
CA SER A 3 21.42 -26.17 -81.77
C SER A 3 20.59 -25.59 -80.63
N SER A 4 20.90 -25.99 -79.40
CA SER A 4 20.59 -25.25 -78.19
C SER A 4 21.57 -24.07 -78.07
N LEU A 5 21.08 -22.83 -77.95
CA LEU A 5 21.67 -21.71 -77.18
C LEU A 5 21.00 -20.40 -77.63
N VAL A 6 20.27 -19.70 -76.74
CA VAL A 6 20.25 -18.24 -76.51
C VAL A 6 19.36 -18.05 -75.25
N PHE A 7 19.99 -18.04 -74.06
CA PHE A 7 20.14 -16.85 -73.22
C PHE A 7 18.80 -16.30 -72.70
N ILE A 8 18.29 -16.73 -71.53
CA ILE A 8 18.70 -16.24 -70.20
C ILE A 8 18.84 -14.71 -70.19
N PHE A 9 17.72 -13.98 -70.17
CA PHE A 9 17.69 -12.59 -69.72
C PHE A 9 16.28 -12.10 -69.32
N MET A 10 15.57 -12.83 -68.43
CA MET A 10 14.39 -12.24 -67.76
C MET A 10 13.90 -13.06 -66.55
N LEU A 11 14.81 -13.45 -65.66
CA LEU A 11 14.41 -14.08 -64.39
C LEU A 11 15.30 -13.63 -63.22
N VAL A 12 15.53 -12.31 -63.09
CA VAL A 12 16.21 -11.71 -61.93
C VAL A 12 15.49 -10.42 -61.55
N PHE A 13 14.29 -10.51 -60.97
CA PHE A 13 13.67 -9.38 -60.24
C PHE A 13 12.72 -9.80 -59.09
N PHE A 14 12.89 -11.01 -58.54
CA PHE A 14 12.16 -11.45 -57.32
C PHE A 14 13.10 -11.80 -56.15
N ILE A 15 14.21 -11.07 -56.02
CA ILE A 15 14.95 -10.99 -54.74
C ILE A 15 14.77 -9.56 -54.20
N ILE A 16 13.52 -9.18 -53.92
CA ILE A 16 13.26 -8.03 -53.05
C ILE A 16 13.21 -8.61 -51.64
N GLY A 17 14.19 -8.20 -50.84
CA GLY A 17 14.61 -8.85 -49.61
C GLY A 17 13.49 -9.10 -48.62
N CYS A 18 13.35 -10.36 -48.23
CA CYS A 18 12.84 -10.72 -46.93
C CYS A 18 13.91 -10.28 -45.91
N GLU A 19 13.79 -9.07 -45.38
CA GLU A 19 14.61 -8.62 -44.24
C GLU A 19 14.49 -9.70 -43.14
N LYS A 20 15.63 -10.24 -42.70
CA LYS A 20 15.65 -11.26 -41.66
C LYS A 20 15.15 -10.63 -40.36
N LYS A 21 13.99 -11.06 -39.88
CA LYS A 21 13.48 -10.68 -38.56
C LYS A 21 14.47 -11.08 -37.48
N LEU A 22 14.62 -10.22 -36.47
CA LEU A 22 15.46 -10.49 -35.31
C LEU A 22 14.94 -11.74 -34.58
N GLU A 23 15.83 -12.65 -34.20
CA GLU A 23 15.45 -13.86 -33.46
C GLU A 23 14.99 -13.50 -32.03
N PRO A 24 14.03 -14.26 -31.46
CA PRO A 24 13.60 -14.05 -30.08
C PRO A 24 14.76 -14.15 -29.08
N VAL A 25 14.85 -13.16 -28.18
CA VAL A 25 15.83 -13.12 -27.09
C VAL A 25 15.31 -13.98 -25.93
N PRO A 26 16.04 -15.03 -25.51
CA PRO A 26 15.62 -15.87 -24.39
C PRO A 26 15.71 -15.11 -23.06
N VAL A 27 14.86 -15.50 -22.11
CA VAL A 27 14.94 -14.99 -20.74
C VAL A 27 16.13 -15.65 -20.03
N GLY A 28 17.20 -14.89 -19.84
CA GLY A 28 18.41 -15.34 -19.14
C GLY A 28 18.37 -15.11 -17.62
N GLU A 29 19.55 -15.05 -17.00
CA GLU A 29 19.69 -14.61 -15.62
C GLU A 29 19.22 -13.16 -15.46
N MET A 30 18.56 -12.85 -14.33
CA MET A 30 18.02 -11.51 -14.04
C MET A 30 18.64 -10.96 -12.76
N ASN A 31 19.00 -9.67 -12.78
CA ASN A 31 19.32 -8.88 -11.59
C ASN A 31 18.03 -8.35 -10.94
N GLU A 32 18.05 -8.11 -9.63
CA GLU A 32 16.97 -7.40 -8.92
C GLU A 32 17.35 -5.93 -8.75
N TYR A 33 16.44 -5.03 -9.11
CA TYR A 33 16.48 -3.62 -8.74
C TYR A 33 15.49 -3.36 -7.62
N ARG A 34 15.93 -2.61 -6.60
CA ARG A 34 15.06 -2.03 -5.59
C ARG A 34 15.25 -0.52 -5.59
N ASP A 35 14.16 0.21 -5.82
CA ASP A 35 14.23 1.67 -5.84
C ASP A 35 14.61 2.21 -4.44
N PRO A 36 15.65 3.05 -4.33
CA PRO A 36 16.12 3.50 -3.02
C PRO A 36 15.21 4.54 -2.36
N ALA A 37 14.36 5.25 -3.12
CA ALA A 37 13.48 6.28 -2.60
C ALA A 37 12.07 5.74 -2.32
N TYR A 38 11.55 4.88 -3.21
CA TYR A 38 10.17 4.43 -3.20
C TYR A 38 10.02 2.94 -2.91
N GLY A 39 11.10 2.16 -2.91
CA GLY A 39 11.13 0.79 -2.40
C GLY A 39 10.46 -0.27 -3.27
N PHE A 40 9.93 0.07 -4.46
CA PHE A 40 9.44 -0.90 -5.43
C PHE A 40 10.59 -1.78 -5.93
N LYS A 41 10.25 -2.97 -6.43
CA LYS A 41 11.23 -3.88 -7.01
C LYS A 41 10.84 -4.29 -8.41
N ILE A 42 11.86 -4.56 -9.22
CA ILE A 42 11.71 -5.16 -10.55
C ILE A 42 12.97 -5.92 -10.90
N LYS A 43 12.84 -7.07 -11.56
CA LYS A 43 13.97 -7.81 -12.11
C LYS A 43 14.21 -7.37 -13.55
N TYR A 44 15.47 -7.35 -13.96
CA TYR A 44 15.91 -6.98 -15.30
C TYR A 44 17.05 -7.88 -15.77
N PRO A 45 17.26 -8.09 -17.08
CA PRO A 45 18.30 -8.99 -17.57
C PRO A 45 19.68 -8.61 -17.06
N LYS A 46 20.49 -9.61 -16.70
CA LYS A 46 21.82 -9.39 -16.11
C LYS A 46 22.77 -8.64 -17.04
N GLU A 47 22.58 -8.77 -18.35
CA GLU A 47 23.35 -8.06 -19.37
C GLU A 47 22.86 -6.62 -19.63
N TRP A 48 21.76 -6.19 -19.00
CA TRP A 48 21.27 -4.82 -19.08
C TRP A 48 21.85 -3.97 -17.95
N LEU A 49 21.98 -2.68 -18.23
CA LEU A 49 22.40 -1.66 -17.29
C LEU A 49 21.16 -0.98 -16.68
N GLN A 50 21.25 -0.63 -15.39
CA GLN A 50 20.35 0.35 -14.78
C GLN A 50 20.93 1.75 -15.01
N LEU A 51 20.22 2.58 -15.78
CA LEU A 51 20.67 3.90 -16.28
C LEU A 51 19.78 5.04 -15.75
N GLY A 52 18.77 4.73 -14.95
CA GLY A 52 17.83 5.70 -14.40
C GLY A 52 18.22 6.24 -13.03
N THR A 53 17.38 7.10 -12.49
CA THR A 53 17.52 7.66 -11.13
C THR A 53 16.49 7.06 -10.18
N ALA A 54 16.62 7.35 -8.88
CA ALA A 54 15.57 7.03 -7.92
C ALA A 54 14.22 7.64 -8.35
N GLY A 55 13.15 6.86 -8.26
CA GLY A 55 11.81 7.22 -8.74
C GLY A 55 11.62 7.14 -10.26
N LYS A 56 12.67 6.88 -11.03
CA LYS A 56 12.63 6.73 -12.49
C LYS A 56 13.77 5.81 -12.96
N ALA A 57 13.62 4.52 -12.72
CA ALA A 57 14.56 3.52 -13.17
C ALA A 57 14.43 3.29 -14.69
N VAL A 58 15.56 3.14 -15.38
CA VAL A 58 15.64 2.83 -16.80
C VAL A 58 16.58 1.65 -16.97
N PHE A 59 16.17 0.64 -17.73
CA PHE A 59 16.92 -0.57 -18.00
C PHE A 59 17.08 -0.74 -19.50
N ALA A 60 18.32 -0.87 -19.97
CA ALA A 60 18.65 -1.11 -21.37
C ALA A 60 20.06 -1.71 -21.48
N ARG A 61 20.43 -2.25 -22.63
CA ARG A 61 21.79 -2.80 -22.84
C ARG A 61 22.89 -1.74 -22.84
N SER A 62 22.58 -0.51 -23.21
CA SER A 62 23.54 0.60 -23.28
C SER A 62 22.85 1.96 -23.20
N GLN A 63 23.62 3.01 -22.94
CA GLN A 63 23.14 4.39 -23.06
C GLN A 63 22.76 4.74 -24.51
N GLU A 64 23.40 4.12 -25.50
CA GLU A 64 23.09 4.35 -26.92
C GLU A 64 21.69 3.83 -27.29
N VAL A 65 21.23 2.75 -26.67
CA VAL A 65 19.83 2.30 -26.81
C VAL A 65 18.87 3.35 -26.26
N VAL A 66 19.17 3.90 -25.07
CA VAL A 66 18.32 4.94 -24.46
C VAL A 66 18.28 6.19 -25.33
N ASN A 67 19.43 6.62 -25.87
CA ASN A 67 19.52 7.77 -26.75
C ASN A 67 18.65 7.59 -28.01
N LYS A 68 18.54 6.38 -28.55
CA LYS A 68 17.66 6.05 -29.69
C LYS A 68 16.18 6.38 -29.43
N PHE A 69 15.72 6.21 -28.20
CA PHE A 69 14.33 6.51 -27.83
C PHE A 69 14.09 7.99 -27.51
N ILE A 70 15.16 8.77 -27.31
CA ILE A 70 15.10 10.24 -27.17
C ILE A 70 15.14 10.89 -28.55
N ASP A 71 16.09 10.48 -29.39
CA ASP A 71 16.23 10.88 -30.77
C ASP A 71 16.38 9.64 -31.66
N PRO A 72 15.32 9.25 -32.40
CA PRO A 72 15.33 8.10 -33.30
C PRO A 72 16.40 8.14 -34.40
N GLN A 73 17.01 9.30 -34.68
CA GLN A 73 18.10 9.44 -35.65
C GLN A 73 19.48 9.17 -35.04
N SER A 74 19.60 9.20 -33.71
CA SER A 74 20.84 8.93 -32.96
C SER A 74 20.92 7.46 -32.51
N GLY A 75 21.96 7.07 -31.74
CA GLY A 75 21.99 5.84 -30.94
C GLY A 75 21.89 4.50 -31.68
N GLU A 76 21.73 3.42 -30.92
CA GLU A 76 21.60 2.06 -31.44
C GLU A 76 20.17 1.51 -31.27
N ALA A 77 19.71 0.71 -32.23
CA ALA A 77 18.41 0.05 -32.10
C ALA A 77 18.45 -0.98 -30.95
N GLY A 78 17.39 -1.00 -30.14
CA GLY A 78 17.35 -1.86 -28.97
C GLY A 78 15.98 -1.90 -28.31
N ALA A 79 15.98 -2.40 -27.08
CA ALA A 79 14.84 -2.46 -26.20
C ALA A 79 15.16 -1.76 -24.87
N GLN A 80 14.15 -1.12 -24.30
CA GLN A 80 14.25 -0.40 -23.03
C GLN A 80 13.03 -0.74 -22.17
N VAL A 81 13.25 -0.81 -20.85
CA VAL A 81 12.17 -0.76 -19.87
C VAL A 81 12.39 0.39 -18.91
N MET A 82 11.36 1.19 -18.66
CA MET A 82 11.39 2.27 -17.68
C MET A 82 10.34 2.02 -16.60
N ALA A 83 10.71 2.24 -15.33
CA ALA A 83 9.78 2.22 -14.20
C ALA A 83 9.82 3.59 -13.50
N GLU A 84 8.72 4.32 -13.54
CA GLU A 84 8.61 5.70 -13.03
C GLU A 84 7.47 5.84 -12.03
N ILE A 85 7.70 6.67 -11.01
CA ILE A 85 6.68 7.07 -10.04
C ILE A 85 5.97 8.32 -10.52
N VAL A 86 4.64 8.24 -10.58
CA VAL A 86 3.75 9.37 -10.86
C VAL A 86 2.95 9.67 -9.60
N GLN A 87 3.22 10.81 -8.99
CA GLN A 87 2.49 11.25 -7.79
C GLN A 87 1.02 11.53 -8.12
N TYR A 88 0.10 11.15 -7.22
CA TYR A 88 -1.33 11.42 -7.43
C TYR A 88 -1.63 12.91 -7.53
N GLY A 89 -1.06 13.74 -6.65
CA GLY A 89 -1.23 15.20 -6.74
C GLY A 89 -2.70 15.65 -6.74
N GLY A 90 -3.58 14.91 -6.07
CA GLY A 90 -5.03 15.16 -6.05
C GLY A 90 -5.82 14.58 -7.22
N LYS A 91 -5.17 13.89 -8.17
CA LYS A 91 -5.81 13.20 -9.30
C LYS A 91 -6.04 11.72 -8.99
N SER A 92 -7.11 11.17 -9.55
CA SER A 92 -7.40 9.74 -9.58
C SER A 92 -6.42 8.97 -10.48
N PRO A 93 -6.26 7.64 -10.28
CA PRO A 93 -5.50 6.79 -11.18
C PRO A 93 -5.92 6.92 -12.65
N GLU A 94 -7.23 6.98 -12.91
CA GLU A 94 -7.79 7.06 -14.26
C GLU A 94 -7.42 8.38 -14.95
N GLU A 95 -7.46 9.50 -14.21
CA GLU A 95 -7.02 10.81 -14.71
C GLU A 95 -5.53 10.82 -15.04
N LEU A 96 -4.71 10.13 -14.25
CA LEU A 96 -3.27 10.02 -14.51
C LEU A 96 -2.95 9.13 -15.72
N VAL A 97 -3.69 8.04 -15.91
CA VAL A 97 -3.60 7.20 -17.13
C VAL A 97 -3.94 8.04 -18.36
N GLN A 98 -5.02 8.82 -18.30
CA GLN A 98 -5.43 9.68 -19.39
C GLN A 98 -4.39 10.77 -19.68
N ALA A 99 -3.86 11.43 -18.64
CA ALA A 99 -2.78 12.41 -18.77
C ALA A 99 -1.51 11.81 -19.39
N GLY A 100 -1.19 10.55 -19.06
CA GLY A 100 -0.09 9.81 -19.67
C GLY A 100 -0.28 9.56 -21.17
N LYS A 101 -1.48 9.13 -21.57
CA LYS A 101 -1.85 8.99 -23.00
C LYS A 101 -1.76 10.31 -23.76
N GLU A 102 -2.17 11.41 -23.15
CA GLU A 102 -2.06 12.74 -23.73
C GLU A 102 -0.60 13.19 -23.87
N LYS A 103 0.22 12.94 -22.85
CA LYS A 103 1.66 13.21 -22.90
C LYS A 103 2.32 12.41 -24.02
N LEU A 104 1.98 11.15 -24.22
CA LEU A 104 2.48 10.35 -25.35
C LEU A 104 2.14 11.00 -26.69
N LYS A 105 0.88 11.43 -26.89
CA LYS A 105 0.40 12.12 -28.10
C LYS A 105 1.06 13.49 -28.34
N GLN A 106 1.41 14.20 -27.27
CA GLN A 106 2.14 15.46 -27.35
C GLN A 106 3.62 15.25 -27.67
N THR A 107 4.21 14.14 -27.19
CA THR A 107 5.63 13.85 -27.37
C THR A 107 5.93 13.36 -28.79
N TRP A 108 5.05 12.52 -29.36
CA TRP A 108 5.30 11.85 -30.63
C TRP A 108 4.26 12.22 -31.68
N GLN A 109 4.73 12.73 -32.83
CA GLN A 109 3.86 12.96 -33.98
C GLN A 109 3.35 11.63 -34.55
N ASN A 110 2.07 11.57 -34.89
CA ASN A 110 1.42 10.41 -35.50
C ASN A 110 1.47 9.11 -34.68
N ILE A 111 1.63 9.20 -33.35
CA ILE A 111 1.56 8.02 -32.49
C ILE A 111 0.18 7.35 -32.56
N GLU A 112 0.20 6.03 -32.70
CA GLU A 112 -0.96 5.15 -32.67
C GLU A 112 -1.11 4.63 -31.23
N VAL A 113 -1.97 5.26 -30.42
CA VAL A 113 -2.32 4.76 -29.07
C VAL A 113 -3.53 3.82 -29.21
N GLN A 114 -3.38 2.57 -28.76
CA GLN A 114 -4.41 1.54 -28.86
C GLN A 114 -5.34 1.55 -27.64
N THR A 115 -6.38 0.73 -27.67
CA THR A 115 -7.34 0.58 -26.57
C THR A 115 -6.67 0.05 -25.31
N ASP A 116 -7.07 0.63 -24.18
CA ASP A 116 -6.65 0.20 -22.84
C ASP A 116 -6.99 -1.28 -22.60
N VAL A 117 -6.05 -2.03 -22.03
CA VAL A 117 -6.20 -3.45 -21.70
C VAL A 117 -6.06 -3.61 -20.17
N PRO A 118 -7.08 -4.14 -19.47
CA PRO A 118 -6.96 -4.43 -18.05
C PRO A 118 -5.98 -5.59 -17.83
N VAL A 119 -5.04 -5.41 -16.90
CA VAL A 119 -4.05 -6.43 -16.52
C VAL A 119 -3.91 -6.51 -14.99
N THR A 120 -3.28 -7.57 -14.49
CA THR A 120 -2.95 -7.71 -13.06
C THR A 120 -1.45 -7.71 -12.89
N VAL A 121 -0.93 -6.82 -12.04
CA VAL A 121 0.51 -6.68 -11.78
C VAL A 121 0.73 -6.50 -10.28
N GLY A 122 1.63 -7.28 -9.68
CA GLY A 122 1.90 -7.20 -8.24
C GLY A 122 0.66 -7.39 -7.35
N GLY A 123 -0.32 -8.18 -7.82
CA GLY A 123 -1.59 -8.41 -7.12
C GLY A 123 -2.63 -7.28 -7.22
N LYS A 124 -2.36 -6.21 -7.99
CA LYS A 124 -3.29 -5.09 -8.20
C LYS A 124 -3.80 -5.06 -9.65
N GLN A 125 -5.04 -4.60 -9.82
CA GLN A 125 -5.60 -4.26 -11.13
C GLN A 125 -4.82 -3.07 -11.69
N ALA A 126 -4.37 -3.17 -12.95
CA ALA A 126 -3.57 -2.17 -13.63
C ALA A 126 -4.09 -1.96 -15.07
N THR A 127 -3.70 -0.84 -15.68
CA THR A 127 -4.10 -0.50 -17.05
C THR A 127 -2.89 -0.56 -17.97
N LYS A 128 -2.94 -1.43 -18.98
CA LYS A 128 -1.94 -1.51 -20.05
C LYS A 128 -2.41 -0.69 -21.25
N VAL A 129 -1.55 0.17 -21.78
CA VAL A 129 -1.81 1.06 -22.91
C VAL A 129 -0.78 0.75 -24.00
N PRO A 130 -1.13 -0.08 -25.01
CA PRO A 130 -0.25 -0.36 -26.13
C PRO A 130 -0.15 0.84 -27.07
N TYR A 131 1.02 1.04 -27.66
CA TYR A 131 1.25 2.11 -28.63
C TYR A 131 2.26 1.73 -29.72
N ALA A 132 2.20 2.45 -30.84
CA ALA A 132 3.20 2.38 -31.90
C ALA A 132 3.50 3.78 -32.45
N ILE A 133 4.78 4.07 -32.68
CA ILE A 133 5.26 5.36 -33.17
C ILE A 133 5.93 5.12 -34.53
N PRO A 134 5.41 5.68 -35.64
CA PRO A 134 6.07 5.59 -36.93
C PRO A 134 7.31 6.49 -36.95
N VAL A 135 8.50 5.89 -37.12
CA VAL A 135 9.78 6.62 -37.25
C VAL A 135 10.15 6.81 -38.72
N THR A 136 9.97 5.78 -39.53
CA THR A 136 10.11 5.81 -40.99
C THR A 136 8.95 5.05 -41.63
N LEU A 137 8.90 4.99 -42.97
CA LEU A 137 7.91 4.17 -43.69
C LEU A 137 8.01 2.67 -43.37
N LYS A 138 9.17 2.19 -42.88
CA LYS A 138 9.42 0.77 -42.60
C LYS A 138 9.68 0.47 -41.13
N THR A 139 9.94 1.48 -40.30
CA THR A 139 10.38 1.29 -38.92
C THR A 139 9.44 1.98 -37.96
N LYS A 140 8.94 1.21 -36.99
CA LYS A 140 8.13 1.71 -35.88
C LYS A 140 8.87 1.48 -34.57
N ILE A 141 8.72 2.39 -33.61
CA ILE A 141 8.92 2.07 -32.20
C ILE A 141 7.60 1.45 -31.71
N MET A 142 7.67 0.28 -31.10
CA MET A 142 6.50 -0.39 -30.54
C MET A 142 6.69 -0.52 -29.03
N GLY A 143 5.61 -0.33 -28.28
CA GLY A 143 5.68 -0.41 -26.84
C GLY A 143 4.33 -0.51 -26.16
N TYR A 144 4.37 -0.57 -24.84
CA TYR A 144 3.20 -0.39 -24.00
C TYR A 144 3.59 0.22 -22.66
N GLU A 145 2.74 1.10 -22.16
CA GLU A 145 2.81 1.58 -20.79
C GLU A 145 1.87 0.75 -19.91
N VAL A 146 2.28 0.39 -18.70
CA VAL A 146 1.44 -0.24 -17.68
C VAL A 146 1.36 0.68 -16.47
N TYR A 147 0.16 1.02 -16.07
CA TYR A 147 -0.14 1.90 -14.96
C TYR A 147 -0.66 1.08 -13.78
N VAL A 148 0.18 0.93 -12.75
CA VAL A 148 -0.11 0.12 -11.56
C VAL A 148 -0.44 1.06 -10.38
N PRO A 149 -1.69 1.10 -9.89
CA PRO A 149 -2.07 1.94 -8.75
C PRO A 149 -1.47 1.40 -7.45
N GLY A 150 -0.61 2.19 -6.81
CA GLY A 150 -0.19 1.99 -5.43
C GLY A 150 -0.96 2.89 -4.47
N ASP A 151 -0.69 2.78 -3.17
CA ASP A 151 -1.49 3.49 -2.16
C ASP A 151 -1.14 4.98 -2.07
N THR A 152 0.11 5.36 -2.37
CA THR A 152 0.59 6.76 -2.30
C THR A 152 0.92 7.38 -3.66
N ALA A 153 1.14 6.56 -4.69
CA ALA A 153 1.48 7.00 -6.04
C ALA A 153 1.08 5.94 -7.07
N LEU A 154 1.05 6.35 -8.34
CA LEU A 154 0.89 5.50 -9.51
C LEU A 154 2.26 5.10 -10.05
N TYR A 155 2.45 3.83 -10.40
CA TYR A 155 3.69 3.32 -10.98
C TYR A 155 3.49 3.13 -12.48
N ARG A 156 4.28 3.81 -13.30
CA ARG A 156 4.25 3.73 -14.76
C ARG A 156 5.42 2.90 -15.25
N LEU A 157 5.13 1.77 -15.87
CA LEU A 157 6.12 0.88 -16.48
C LEU A 157 6.03 0.98 -18.00
N ASP A 158 7.07 1.42 -18.68
CA ASP A 158 7.10 1.55 -20.14
C ASP A 158 8.04 0.50 -20.74
N PHE A 159 7.51 -0.39 -21.58
CA PHE A 159 8.25 -1.45 -22.25
C PHE A 159 8.26 -1.15 -23.74
N VAL A 160 9.44 -0.91 -24.30
CA VAL A 160 9.56 -0.35 -25.64
C VAL A 160 10.70 -1.00 -26.42
N GLY A 161 10.50 -1.19 -27.72
CA GLY A 161 11.49 -1.72 -28.64
C GLY A 161 11.49 -0.99 -29.98
N PHE A 162 12.68 -0.80 -30.54
CA PHE A 162 12.87 -0.16 -31.83
C PHE A 162 12.81 -1.21 -32.96
N GLY A 163 11.85 -1.08 -33.89
CA GLY A 163 11.66 -2.06 -34.97
C GLY A 163 11.41 -3.48 -34.43
N ASP A 164 12.14 -4.46 -34.97
CA ASP A 164 12.00 -5.87 -34.61
C ASP A 164 12.42 -6.19 -33.16
N HIS A 165 13.14 -5.28 -32.49
CA HIS A 165 13.56 -5.49 -31.11
C HIS A 165 12.38 -5.63 -30.14
N PHE A 166 11.22 -5.04 -30.43
CA PHE A 166 10.04 -5.20 -29.58
C PHE A 166 9.55 -6.65 -29.56
N GLN A 167 9.37 -7.26 -30.73
CA GLN A 167 8.93 -8.66 -30.82
C GLN A 167 10.00 -9.62 -30.28
N ALA A 168 11.27 -9.35 -30.57
CA ALA A 168 12.35 -10.17 -30.08
C ALA A 168 12.48 -10.17 -28.55
N HIS A 169 12.10 -9.08 -27.86
CA HIS A 169 12.19 -8.97 -26.41
C HIS A 169 10.86 -9.22 -25.67
N ALA A 170 9.80 -9.68 -26.35
CA ALA A 170 8.50 -9.91 -25.72
C ALA A 170 8.59 -10.81 -24.46
N ALA A 171 9.32 -11.93 -24.54
CA ALA A 171 9.49 -12.83 -23.38
C ALA A 171 10.26 -12.16 -22.22
N VAL A 172 11.24 -11.31 -22.54
CA VAL A 172 11.99 -10.54 -21.54
C VAL A 172 11.07 -9.52 -20.88
N PHE A 173 10.27 -8.80 -21.66
CA PHE A 173 9.30 -7.82 -21.14
C PHE A 173 8.26 -8.47 -20.23
N ASP A 174 7.73 -9.63 -20.60
CA ASP A 174 6.79 -10.38 -19.76
C ASP A 174 7.44 -10.83 -18.45
N ALA A 175 8.68 -11.33 -18.49
CA ALA A 175 9.42 -11.72 -17.29
C ALA A 175 9.70 -10.53 -16.36
N MET A 176 10.07 -9.37 -16.91
CA MET A 176 10.28 -8.15 -16.14
C MET A 176 8.97 -7.66 -15.52
N LEU A 177 7.87 -7.60 -16.29
CA LEU A 177 6.55 -7.18 -15.79
C LEU A 177 6.05 -8.08 -14.65
N ASN A 178 6.17 -9.40 -14.81
CA ASN A 178 5.76 -10.37 -13.79
C ASN A 178 6.60 -10.31 -12.50
N SER A 179 7.80 -9.73 -12.58
CA SER A 179 8.68 -9.53 -11.42
C SER A 179 8.44 -8.23 -10.66
N PHE A 180 7.55 -7.35 -11.16
CA PHE A 180 7.30 -6.07 -10.53
C PHE A 180 6.56 -6.24 -9.20
N GLU A 181 7.15 -5.69 -8.13
CA GLU A 181 6.58 -5.70 -6.79
C GLU A 181 6.41 -4.26 -6.28
N LEU A 182 5.20 -3.93 -5.82
CA LEU A 182 4.94 -2.69 -5.11
C LEU A 182 5.70 -2.65 -3.77
N PRO A 183 6.07 -1.46 -3.28
CA PRO A 183 6.71 -1.37 -1.98
C PRO A 183 5.79 -1.88 -0.88
N VAL A 184 6.37 -2.62 0.06
CA VAL A 184 5.71 -2.91 1.32
C VAL A 184 5.64 -1.60 2.11
N ILE A 185 4.44 -1.02 2.22
CA ILE A 185 4.24 0.17 3.05
C ILE A 185 4.40 -0.24 4.51
N VAL A 186 5.59 0.02 5.06
CA VAL A 186 5.77 0.08 6.50
C VAL A 186 5.25 1.45 6.93
N VAL A 187 3.99 1.51 7.39
CA VAL A 187 3.41 2.74 7.96
C VAL A 187 4.36 3.25 9.04
N LYS A 188 5.06 4.36 8.79
CA LYS A 188 5.84 5.04 9.82
C LYS A 188 4.85 5.52 10.87
N ARG A 189 4.80 4.80 12.00
CA ARG A 189 4.03 5.26 13.17
C ARG A 189 4.72 6.51 13.72
N PRO A 190 3.98 7.59 14.03
CA PRO A 190 4.56 8.73 14.72
C PRO A 190 5.19 8.27 16.04
N ASP A 191 6.28 8.93 16.48
CA ASP A 191 7.00 8.59 17.73
C ASP A 191 6.10 8.70 18.99
N VAL A 192 5.01 9.44 18.86
CA VAL A 192 3.96 9.59 19.86
C VAL A 192 2.64 9.27 19.20
N TRP A 193 1.88 8.33 19.78
CA TRP A 193 0.54 8.01 19.33
C TRP A 193 -0.36 9.25 19.29
N GLN A 194 -1.18 9.34 18.25
CA GLN A 194 -2.22 10.35 18.15
C GLN A 194 -3.56 9.67 17.87
N PRO A 195 -4.65 10.09 18.54
CA PRO A 195 -5.98 9.58 18.22
C PRO A 195 -6.39 10.04 16.83
N SER A 196 -7.10 9.17 16.12
CA SER A 196 -7.78 9.55 14.90
C SER A 196 -8.81 10.66 15.16
N PRO A 197 -8.96 11.63 14.25
CA PRO A 197 -10.05 12.60 14.31
C PRO A 197 -11.42 11.95 14.06
N SER A 198 -11.45 10.79 13.41
CA SER A 198 -12.67 10.02 13.15
C SER A 198 -13.06 9.20 14.39
N LEU A 199 -14.35 9.23 14.73
CA LEU A 199 -14.91 8.48 15.85
C LEU A 199 -15.87 7.41 15.36
N GLU A 200 -15.78 6.24 15.98
CA GLU A 200 -16.72 5.14 15.84
C GLU A 200 -17.52 4.93 17.13
N THR A 201 -18.67 4.26 17.01
CA THR A 201 -19.55 3.94 18.13
C THR A 201 -19.55 2.45 18.43
N TYR A 202 -19.05 2.06 19.60
CA TYR A 202 -19.23 0.73 20.14
C TYR A 202 -20.63 0.60 20.73
N LYS A 203 -21.32 -0.51 20.44
CA LYS A 203 -22.66 -0.81 20.96
C LYS A 203 -22.68 -2.21 21.54
N SER A 204 -23.13 -2.32 22.80
CA SER A 204 -23.43 -3.60 23.44
C SER A 204 -24.85 -3.58 24.04
N ASN A 205 -25.24 -4.69 24.68
CA ASN A 205 -26.46 -4.77 25.48
C ASN A 205 -26.39 -3.93 26.76
N TYR A 206 -25.20 -3.53 27.20
CA TYR A 206 -24.98 -2.88 28.49
C TYR A 206 -24.65 -1.39 28.39
N PHE A 207 -24.04 -0.96 27.28
CA PHE A 207 -23.69 0.44 27.05
C PHE A 207 -23.42 0.74 25.57
N THR A 208 -23.32 2.03 25.26
CA THR A 208 -22.66 2.54 24.04
C THR A 208 -21.49 3.43 24.40
N MET A 209 -20.48 3.53 23.55
CA MET A 209 -19.28 4.35 23.76
C MET A 209 -18.71 4.85 22.44
N GLN A 210 -18.22 6.09 22.40
CA GLN A 210 -17.45 6.62 21.26
C GLN A 210 -15.96 6.33 21.45
N TYR A 211 -15.25 6.00 20.36
CA TYR A 211 -13.81 5.76 20.37
C TYR A 211 -13.16 6.18 19.03
N PRO A 212 -11.87 6.58 19.01
CA PRO A 212 -11.15 6.83 17.76
C PRO A 212 -11.01 5.56 16.91
N ASP A 213 -11.21 5.66 15.60
CA ASP A 213 -11.18 4.50 14.68
C ASP A 213 -9.80 3.83 14.56
N ASN A 214 -8.75 4.47 15.06
CA ASN A 214 -7.39 3.92 15.14
C ASN A 214 -7.06 3.24 16.48
N LEU A 215 -8.08 2.91 17.28
CA LEU A 215 -7.99 1.93 18.36
C LEU A 215 -8.36 0.54 17.86
N GLU A 216 -7.51 -0.44 18.13
CA GLU A 216 -7.70 -1.80 17.66
C GLU A 216 -8.39 -2.65 18.72
N PHE A 217 -9.44 -3.37 18.33
CA PHE A 217 -10.07 -4.37 19.19
C PHE A 217 -9.16 -5.59 19.34
N VAL A 218 -8.97 -6.02 20.58
CA VAL A 218 -8.23 -7.23 20.90
C VAL A 218 -9.16 -8.27 21.49
N THR A 219 -9.02 -9.50 21.03
CA THR A 219 -9.75 -10.63 21.58
C THR A 219 -9.29 -10.89 23.00
N VAL A 220 -10.23 -10.80 23.95
CA VAL A 220 -10.01 -11.13 25.37
C VAL A 220 -10.93 -12.25 25.80
N LYS A 221 -10.45 -13.10 26.70
CA LYS A 221 -11.26 -14.17 27.28
C LYS A 221 -12.34 -13.57 28.18
N LYS A 222 -13.60 -13.81 27.84
CA LYS A 222 -14.77 -13.37 28.62
C LYS A 222 -14.81 -13.99 30.02
N GLY A 223 -14.47 -15.28 30.15
CA GLY A 223 -14.61 -16.01 31.41
C GLY A 223 -16.06 -15.98 31.91
N ASP A 224 -16.26 -15.84 33.22
CA ASP A 224 -17.58 -15.79 33.87
C ASP A 224 -18.29 -14.43 33.79
N LYS A 225 -17.70 -13.47 33.07
CA LYS A 225 -18.26 -12.12 32.91
C LYS A 225 -19.40 -12.16 31.90
N ASP A 226 -20.30 -11.19 31.95
CA ASP A 226 -21.34 -10.98 30.93
C ASP A 226 -20.77 -10.37 29.63
N LEU A 227 -19.74 -9.53 29.76
CA LEU A 227 -18.95 -8.96 28.67
C LEU A 227 -17.49 -8.80 29.11
N ALA A 228 -16.56 -9.01 28.18
CA ALA A 228 -15.20 -8.52 28.30
C ALA A 228 -14.73 -8.05 26.92
N MET A 229 -14.15 -6.86 26.86
CA MET A 229 -13.58 -6.30 25.64
C MET A 229 -12.33 -5.48 25.96
N GLU A 230 -11.45 -5.33 24.97
CA GLU A 230 -10.27 -4.51 25.07
C GLU A 230 -10.01 -3.80 23.76
N MET A 231 -9.68 -2.51 23.84
CA MET A 231 -9.18 -1.70 22.74
C MET A 231 -7.76 -1.24 23.05
N ARG A 232 -6.87 -1.28 22.06
CA ARG A 232 -5.46 -0.90 22.21
C ARG A 232 -5.09 0.25 21.28
N ALA A 233 -4.19 1.10 21.78
CA ALA A 233 -3.47 2.05 20.95
C ALA A 233 -2.28 1.34 20.24
N ASP A 234 -1.32 2.12 19.75
CA ASP A 234 -0.10 1.63 19.09
C ASP A 234 0.79 0.75 19.99
N ARG A 235 0.80 1.00 21.31
CA ARG A 235 1.53 0.20 22.30
C ARG A 235 0.64 -0.87 22.95
N LEU A 236 1.19 -2.06 23.13
CA LEU A 236 0.49 -3.21 23.75
C LEU A 236 0.07 -2.97 25.21
N ASP A 237 0.73 -2.02 25.88
CA ASP A 237 0.51 -1.65 27.28
C ASP A 237 -0.38 -0.40 27.46
N CYS A 238 -0.90 0.16 26.36
CA CYS A 238 -1.81 1.30 26.35
C CYS A 238 -3.20 0.86 25.85
N SER A 239 -4.17 0.78 26.76
CA SER A 239 -5.45 0.13 26.46
C SER A 239 -6.63 0.63 27.28
N ILE A 240 -7.83 0.37 26.75
CA ILE A 240 -9.11 0.47 27.45
C ILE A 240 -9.69 -0.93 27.53
N HIS A 241 -9.77 -1.48 28.74
CA HIS A 241 -10.42 -2.76 29.01
C HIS A 241 -11.76 -2.51 29.69
N ILE A 242 -12.83 -3.15 29.22
CA ILE A 242 -14.16 -3.04 29.84
C ILE A 242 -14.69 -4.44 30.11
N ASP A 243 -15.11 -4.66 31.34
CA ASP A 243 -15.81 -5.86 31.76
C ASP A 243 -17.14 -5.56 32.43
N VAL A 244 -18.14 -6.41 32.14
CA VAL A 244 -19.48 -6.34 32.72
C VAL A 244 -19.77 -7.64 33.45
N PHE A 245 -20.26 -7.57 34.68
CA PHE A 245 -20.63 -8.73 35.48
C PHE A 245 -21.75 -8.39 36.48
N GLY A 246 -22.41 -9.41 37.04
CA GLY A 246 -23.53 -9.21 37.98
C GLY A 246 -23.13 -8.48 39.27
N ALA A 247 -23.90 -7.46 39.65
CA ALA A 247 -23.72 -6.74 40.92
C ALA A 247 -24.30 -7.49 42.12
N LYS A 248 -25.17 -8.50 41.90
CA LYS A 248 -25.79 -9.33 42.95
C LYS A 248 -26.56 -8.49 43.98
N GLY A 249 -27.27 -7.47 43.52
CA GLY A 249 -28.02 -6.51 44.33
C GLY A 249 -27.16 -5.49 45.08
N LEU A 250 -25.84 -5.48 44.88
CA LEU A 250 -24.94 -4.55 45.57
C LEU A 250 -24.95 -3.16 44.94
N THR A 251 -24.87 -2.14 45.77
CA THR A 251 -24.62 -0.75 45.32
C THR A 251 -23.18 -0.58 44.86
N VAL A 252 -22.91 0.48 44.09
CA VAL A 252 -21.54 0.81 43.65
C VAL A 252 -20.57 0.99 44.81
N ASP A 253 -21.03 1.53 45.96
CA ASP A 253 -20.22 1.65 47.17
C ASP A 253 -19.80 0.28 47.71
N LYS A 254 -20.72 -0.68 47.77
CA LYS A 254 -20.40 -2.04 48.25
C LYS A 254 -19.51 -2.80 47.26
N VAL A 255 -19.76 -2.66 45.96
CA VAL A 255 -18.90 -3.23 44.92
C VAL A 255 -17.49 -2.67 45.03
N TRP A 256 -17.35 -1.36 45.20
CA TRP A 256 -16.06 -0.71 45.38
C TRP A 256 -15.32 -1.22 46.63
N GLU A 257 -15.98 -1.25 47.79
CA GLU A 257 -15.38 -1.73 49.04
C GLU A 257 -14.84 -3.17 48.93
N GLN A 258 -15.55 -4.04 48.20
CA GLN A 258 -15.11 -5.42 47.97
C GLN A 258 -13.91 -5.53 47.02
N ASN A 259 -13.73 -4.58 46.11
CA ASN A 259 -12.75 -4.67 45.02
C ASN A 259 -11.51 -3.80 45.24
N LYS A 260 -11.59 -2.71 46.01
CA LYS A 260 -10.51 -1.73 46.15
C LYS A 260 -9.20 -2.31 46.66
N GLY A 261 -9.26 -3.34 47.51
CA GLY A 261 -8.08 -4.02 48.05
C GLY A 261 -7.22 -4.74 47.00
N ASN A 262 -7.79 -5.02 45.82
CA ASN A 262 -7.05 -5.62 44.70
C ASN A 262 -6.17 -4.59 43.96
N TYR A 263 -6.34 -3.30 44.25
CA TYR A 263 -5.60 -2.22 43.63
C TYR A 263 -4.60 -1.67 44.65
N LYS A 264 -3.31 -1.66 44.29
CA LYS A 264 -2.29 -0.91 45.04
C LYS A 264 -2.49 0.57 44.78
N ALA A 265 -3.53 1.13 45.42
CA ALA A 265 -4.05 2.45 45.13
C ALA A 265 -3.00 3.55 45.38
N LYS A 266 -2.80 4.41 44.39
CA LYS A 266 -2.11 5.69 44.51
C LYS A 266 -3.08 6.79 44.91
N ASN A 267 -4.25 6.80 44.28
CA ASN A 267 -5.31 7.76 44.54
C ASN A 267 -6.67 7.12 44.28
N THR A 268 -7.71 7.64 44.91
CA THR A 268 -9.08 7.17 44.74
C THR A 268 -10.03 8.35 44.74
N GLY A 269 -11.19 8.21 44.11
CA GLY A 269 -12.21 9.23 44.18
C GLY A 269 -13.54 8.77 43.61
N THR A 270 -14.43 9.74 43.45
CA THR A 270 -15.75 9.53 42.83
C THR A 270 -15.85 10.32 41.53
N ALA A 271 -16.72 9.85 40.64
CA ALA A 271 -17.08 10.49 39.38
C ALA A 271 -18.53 10.13 39.02
N THR A 272 -18.99 10.62 37.88
CA THR A 272 -20.24 10.20 37.27
C THR A 272 -20.00 9.61 35.89
N ILE A 273 -20.63 8.48 35.59
CA ILE A 273 -20.67 7.87 34.25
C ILE A 273 -22.15 7.77 33.88
N ASP A 274 -22.53 8.49 32.83
CA ASP A 274 -23.93 8.62 32.40
C ASP A 274 -24.89 8.98 33.55
N ALA A 275 -24.52 10.00 34.34
CA ALA A 275 -25.21 10.44 35.55
C ALA A 275 -25.30 9.42 36.70
N ASN A 276 -24.73 8.22 36.57
CA ASN A 276 -24.65 7.24 37.66
C ASN A 276 -23.35 7.44 38.45
N LYS A 277 -23.41 7.30 39.77
CA LYS A 277 -22.24 7.39 40.65
C LYS A 277 -21.23 6.31 40.28
N ALA A 278 -19.97 6.70 40.12
CA ALA A 278 -18.86 5.81 39.89
C ALA A 278 -17.75 6.03 40.93
N HIS A 279 -17.08 4.96 41.32
CA HIS A 279 -15.81 5.02 42.06
C HIS A 279 -14.66 4.81 41.10
N TRP A 280 -13.54 5.48 41.34
CA TRP A 280 -12.33 5.26 40.57
C TRP A 280 -11.09 5.13 41.45
N VAL A 281 -10.08 4.46 40.91
CA VAL A 281 -8.77 4.27 41.53
C VAL A 281 -7.64 4.37 40.52
N ASP A 282 -6.68 5.22 40.84
CA ASP A 282 -5.38 5.27 40.17
C ASP A 282 -4.44 4.28 40.84
N TYR A 283 -3.72 3.49 40.05
CA TYR A 283 -2.74 2.53 40.55
C TYR A 283 -1.63 2.29 39.51
N VAL A 284 -0.59 1.56 39.93
CA VAL A 284 0.44 1.04 39.01
C VAL A 284 0.31 -0.48 38.96
N PRO A 285 0.14 -1.07 37.77
CA PRO A 285 0.14 -2.52 37.62
C PRO A 285 1.44 -3.12 38.17
N PRO A 286 1.36 -4.21 38.95
CA PRO A 286 2.57 -4.87 39.40
C PRO A 286 3.35 -5.40 38.20
N ARG A 287 4.67 -5.18 38.19
CA ARG A 287 5.63 -5.71 37.21
C ARG A 287 5.58 -5.08 35.80
N VAL A 288 4.91 -3.93 35.64
CA VAL A 288 4.97 -3.18 34.39
C VAL A 288 5.54 -1.79 34.67
N LYS A 289 6.78 -1.56 34.23
CA LYS A 289 7.48 -0.29 34.44
C LYS A 289 6.81 0.80 33.60
N ASP A 290 6.72 2.00 34.17
CA ASP A 290 6.25 3.21 33.48
C ASP A 290 4.81 3.13 32.96
N ILE A 291 3.98 2.21 33.47
CA ILE A 291 2.55 2.15 33.21
C ILE A 291 1.78 2.65 34.43
N ASN A 292 0.88 3.59 34.19
CA ASN A 292 -0.14 3.97 35.15
C ASN A 292 -1.49 3.45 34.67
N SER A 293 -2.38 3.20 35.61
CA SER A 293 -3.72 2.70 35.33
C SER A 293 -4.76 3.43 36.15
N ARG A 294 -5.98 3.50 35.60
CA ARG A 294 -7.19 3.96 36.29
C ARG A 294 -8.29 2.94 36.09
N ALA A 295 -8.88 2.47 37.17
CA ALA A 295 -10.09 1.64 37.11
C ALA A 295 -11.31 2.44 37.57
N TYR A 296 -12.41 2.36 36.83
CA TYR A 296 -13.72 2.86 37.20
C TYR A 296 -14.66 1.70 37.53
N PHE A 297 -15.56 1.92 38.48
CA PHE A 297 -16.66 1.02 38.84
C PHE A 297 -17.95 1.81 38.84
N VAL A 298 -18.91 1.40 38.01
CA VAL A 298 -20.28 1.92 38.01
C VAL A 298 -21.27 0.77 38.02
N VAL A 299 -22.41 0.95 38.69
CA VAL A 299 -23.47 -0.06 38.76
C VAL A 299 -24.74 0.48 38.13
N LYS A 300 -25.33 -0.30 37.22
CA LYS A 300 -26.62 -0.01 36.58
C LYS A 300 -27.37 -1.32 36.34
N ASN A 301 -28.65 -1.37 36.68
CA ASN A 301 -29.53 -2.52 36.41
C ASN A 301 -28.95 -3.88 36.86
N ASP A 302 -28.44 -3.94 38.10
CA ASP A 302 -27.76 -5.12 38.67
C ASP A 302 -26.51 -5.60 37.89
N LYS A 303 -25.90 -4.72 37.10
CA LYS A 303 -24.63 -4.97 36.41
C LYS A 303 -23.57 -3.98 36.88
N VAL A 304 -22.40 -4.51 37.20
CA VAL A 304 -21.17 -3.74 37.37
C VAL A 304 -20.56 -3.56 35.99
N VAL A 305 -20.28 -2.32 35.60
CA VAL A 305 -19.41 -2.01 34.46
C VAL A 305 -18.09 -1.52 35.03
N ARG A 306 -17.05 -2.32 34.87
CA ARG A 306 -15.69 -1.97 35.26
C ARG A 306 -14.90 -1.57 34.01
N ILE A 307 -14.22 -0.44 34.08
CA ILE A 307 -13.46 0.14 32.97
C ILE A 307 -12.04 0.37 33.47
N ILE A 308 -11.05 -0.22 32.82
CA ILE A 308 -9.64 -0.11 33.19
C ILE A 308 -8.91 0.58 32.04
N LEU A 309 -8.30 1.71 32.33
CA LEU A 309 -7.44 2.46 31.43
C LEU A 309 -5.99 2.15 31.82
N ASN A 310 -5.15 1.82 30.85
CA ASN A 310 -3.70 1.68 31.04
C ASN A 310 -3.00 2.63 30.08
N TRP A 311 -1.99 3.37 30.55
CA TRP A 311 -1.22 4.27 29.68
C TRP A 311 0.25 4.33 30.07
N TYR A 312 1.09 4.59 29.07
CA TYR A 312 2.50 4.85 29.24
C TYR A 312 2.71 6.21 29.90
N ALA A 313 3.21 6.22 31.13
CA ALA A 313 3.33 7.40 31.98
C ALA A 313 4.16 8.53 31.34
N PRO A 314 5.28 8.26 30.61
CA PRO A 314 6.03 9.31 29.91
C PRO A 314 5.27 9.96 28.74
N GLN A 315 4.21 9.33 28.24
CA GLN A 315 3.36 9.85 27.16
C GLN A 315 1.91 10.02 27.64
N LYS A 316 1.71 10.33 28.93
CA LYS A 316 0.37 10.48 29.53
C LYS A 316 -0.55 11.36 28.70
N ASP A 317 -0.05 12.49 28.20
CA ASP A 317 -0.86 13.48 27.49
C ASP A 317 -1.35 13.00 26.12
N ALA A 318 -0.69 12.00 25.54
CA ALA A 318 -1.12 11.38 24.28
C ALA A 318 -2.28 10.40 24.50
N TYR A 319 -2.24 9.60 25.56
CA TYR A 319 -3.20 8.51 25.78
C TYR A 319 -4.34 8.88 26.73
N PHE A 320 -3.99 9.33 27.94
CA PHE A 320 -4.94 9.40 29.05
C PHE A 320 -6.13 10.33 28.76
N PRO A 321 -5.95 11.55 28.21
CA PRO A 321 -7.09 12.41 27.86
C PRO A 321 -8.02 11.78 26.83
N VAL A 322 -7.49 10.98 25.89
CA VAL A 322 -8.30 10.29 24.88
C VAL A 322 -9.11 9.16 25.51
N PHE A 323 -8.47 8.35 26.35
CA PHE A 323 -9.13 7.24 27.03
C PHE A 323 -10.21 7.75 27.99
N GLU A 324 -9.95 8.84 28.70
CA GLU A 324 -10.95 9.53 29.54
C GLU A 324 -12.13 10.04 28.72
N ARG A 325 -11.90 10.63 27.53
CA ARG A 325 -13.00 11.02 26.61
C ARG A 325 -13.84 9.82 26.16
N CYS A 326 -13.24 8.65 25.98
CA CYS A 326 -13.99 7.43 25.70
C CYS A 326 -14.90 7.09 26.90
N VAL A 327 -14.37 7.11 28.13
CA VAL A 327 -15.15 6.85 29.36
C VAL A 327 -16.31 7.83 29.52
N THR A 328 -16.08 9.14 29.31
CA THR A 328 -17.14 10.15 29.46
C THR A 328 -18.22 10.06 28.40
N SER A 329 -17.92 9.45 27.24
CA SER A 329 -18.89 9.21 26.18
C SER A 329 -19.82 8.02 26.47
N ILE A 330 -19.55 7.21 27.50
CA ILE A 330 -20.33 6.02 27.82
C ILE A 330 -21.77 6.40 28.16
N LYS A 331 -22.71 5.69 27.54
CA LYS A 331 -24.14 5.70 27.87
C LYS A 331 -24.57 4.32 28.33
N LEU A 332 -25.04 4.20 29.56
CA LEU A 332 -25.38 2.92 30.20
C LEU A 332 -26.82 2.54 29.84
N LYS A 333 -27.09 1.23 29.70
CA LYS A 333 -28.43 0.70 29.34
C LYS A 333 -29.13 0.05 30.52
#